data_AF-A0A2E5ZV15-F1
#
_entry.id   AF-A0A2E5ZV15-F1
#
_cell.length_a   1.000
_cell.length_b   1.000
_cell.length_c   1.000
_cell.angle_alpha   90.00
_cell.angle_beta   90.00
_cell.angle_gamma   90.00
#
_symmetry.space_group_name_H-M   'P 1'
#
loop_
_entity.id
_entity.type
_entity.pdbx_description
1 polymer ?
#
loop_
_entity_poly.entity_id
_entity_poly.type
_entity_poly.pdbx_seq_one_letter_code
_entity_poly.pdbx_strand_id
1 'polypeptide(L)' 'MALLIRKLSSALSFKVGLVFILSWFYWADSPLLLLILGLILLLLGIIGVVTTIAKAEEESN' A
#
# COMPACT_ATOMS: atom_id res chain seq x y z
N MET A 1 5.34 18.98 6.64
CA MET A 1 5.06 18.45 5.28
C MET A 1 5.37 16.96 5.10
N ALA A 2 6.39 16.40 5.78
CA ALA A 2 6.77 14.99 5.64
C ALA A 2 5.65 13.98 6.01
N LEU A 3 4.81 14.30 7.01
CA LEU A 3 3.66 13.46 7.42
C LEU A 3 2.60 13.31 6.32
N LEU A 4 2.25 14.40 5.62
CA LEU A 4 1.29 14.37 4.52
C LEU A 4 1.81 13.56 3.34
N ILE A 5 3.09 13.71 3.00
CA ILE A 5 3.74 12.92 1.94
C ILE A 5 3.75 11.43 2.29
N ARG A 6 3.99 11.08 3.57
CA ARG A 6 3.91 9.70 4.05
C ARG A 6 2.50 9.12 3.97
N LYS A 7 1.48 9.86 4.43
CA LYS A 7 0.07 9.48 4.32
C LYS A 7 -0.33 9.24 2.86
N LEU A 8 0.06 10.15 1.97
CA LEU A 8 -0.28 10.10 0.56
C LEU A 8 0.41 8.93 -0.16
N SER A 9 1.72 8.77 0.05
CA SER A 9 2.51 7.67 -0.52
C SER A 9 1.98 6.30 -0.09
N SER A 10 1.65 6.15 1.19
CA SER A 10 1.12 4.92 1.75
C SER A 10 -0.30 4.59 1.24
N ALA A 11 -1.18 5.59 1.16
CA ALA A 11 -2.52 5.42 0.58
C ALA A 11 -2.47 5.10 -0.92
N LEU A 12 -1.53 5.69 -1.66
CA LEU A 12 -1.28 5.39 -3.08
C LEU A 12 -0.80 3.95 -3.26
N SER A 13 0.22 3.51 -2.51
CA SER A 13 0.72 2.13 -2.59
C SER A 13 -0.37 1.10 -2.27
N PHE A 14 -1.24 1.38 -1.29
CA PHE A 14 -2.36 0.51 -0.97
C PHE A 14 -3.40 0.43 -2.10
N LYS A 15 -3.82 1.57 -2.64
CA LYS A 15 -4.79 1.60 -3.76
C LYS A 15 -4.23 0.92 -5.00
N VAL A 16 -2.96 1.17 -5.32
CA VAL A 16 -2.28 0.56 -6.46
C VAL A 16 -2.19 -0.96 -6.26
N GLY A 17 -1.75 -1.44 -5.08
CA GLY A 17 -1.71 -2.87 -4.77
C GLY A 17 -3.08 -3.56 -4.91
N LEU A 18 -4.16 -2.92 -4.44
CA LEU A 18 -5.52 -3.41 -4.59
C LEU A 18 -5.97 -3.48 -6.06
N VAL A 19 -5.65 -2.47 -6.86
CA VAL A 19 -5.93 -2.46 -8.30
C VAL A 19 -5.17 -3.58 -9.01
N PHE A 20 -3.91 -3.85 -8.64
CA PHE A 20 -3.14 -4.97 -9.20
C PHE A 20 -3.76 -6.33 -8.86
N ILE A 21 -4.25 -6.52 -7.63
CA ILE A 21 -4.93 -7.76 -7.22
C ILE A 21 -6.27 -7.93 -7.95
N LEU A 22 -7.06 -6.86 -8.08
CA LEU A 22 -8.34 -6.88 -8.81
C LEU A 22 -8.13 -7.14 -10.31
N SER A 23 -7.15 -6.49 -10.93
CA SER A 23 -6.74 -6.76 -12.31
C SER A 23 -6.27 -8.19 -12.47
N TRP A 24 -5.53 -8.74 -11.50
CA TRP A 24 -5.16 -10.16 -11.53
C TRP A 24 -6.40 -11.06 -11.48
N PHE A 25 -7.35 -10.78 -10.58
CA PHE A 25 -8.57 -11.58 -10.43
C PHE A 25 -9.48 -11.55 -11.67
N TYR A 26 -9.56 -10.40 -12.36
CA TYR A 26 -10.45 -10.25 -13.52
C TYR A 26 -9.85 -10.73 -14.85
N TRP A 27 -8.54 -10.92 -14.93
CA TRP A 27 -7.91 -11.44 -16.15
C TRP A 27 -7.79 -12.97 -16.12
N ALA A 28 -8.21 -13.64 -17.19
CA ALA A 28 -8.22 -15.10 -17.27
C ALA A 28 -6.82 -15.74 -17.36
N ASP A 29 -5.86 -15.06 -17.99
CA ASP A 29 -4.45 -15.49 -18.16
C ASP A 29 -3.49 -14.73 -17.23
N SER A 30 -4.00 -14.34 -16.07
CA SER A 30 -3.29 -13.51 -15.12
C SER A 30 -2.05 -14.19 -14.52
N PRO A 31 -0.83 -13.70 -14.80
CA PRO A 31 0.38 -14.32 -14.29
C PRO A 31 0.46 -14.18 -12.77
N LEU A 32 0.84 -15.25 -12.06
CA LEU A 32 1.00 -15.24 -10.59
C LEU A 32 1.92 -14.12 -10.08
N LEU A 33 2.87 -13.68 -10.90
CA LEU A 33 3.73 -12.53 -10.61
C LEU A 33 2.95 -11.25 -10.33
N LEU A 34 1.82 -11.02 -11.01
CA LEU A 34 0.97 -9.84 -10.82
C LEU A 34 0.32 -9.84 -9.43
N LEU A 35 -0.09 -11.01 -8.95
CA LEU A 35 -0.65 -11.19 -7.62
C LEU A 35 0.41 -10.99 -6.54
N ILE A 36 1.61 -11.57 -6.72
CA ILE A 36 2.74 -11.39 -5.79
C ILE A 36 3.13 -9.90 -5.70
N LEU A 37 3.21 -9.22 -6.84
CA LEU A 37 3.53 -7.79 -6.90
C LEU A 37 2.47 -6.95 -6.18
N GLY A 38 1.18 -7.25 -6.41
CA GLY A 38 0.06 -6.62 -5.72
C GLY A 38 0.14 -6.82 -4.20
N LEU A 39 0.43 -8.04 -3.74
CA LEU A 39 0.59 -8.37 -2.33
C LEU A 39 1.74 -7.61 -1.66
N ILE A 40 2.90 -7.53 -2.31
CA ILE A 40 4.07 -6.80 -1.80
C ILE A 40 3.76 -5.30 -1.68
N LEU A 41 3.14 -4.70 -2.70
CA LEU A 41 2.72 -3.31 -2.68
C LEU A 41 1.71 -3.02 -1.57
N LEU A 42 0.77 -3.94 -1.36
CA LEU A 42 -0.25 -3.83 -0.33
C LEU A 42 0.37 -3.89 1.08
N LEU A 43 1.30 -4.84 1.31
CA LEU A 43 2.05 -4.93 2.57
C LEU A 43 2.92 -3.69 2.84
N LEU A 44 3.65 -3.20 1.83
CA LEU A 44 4.42 -1.95 1.94
C LEU A 44 3.51 -0.75 2.24
N GLY A 45 2.34 -0.70 1.61
CA GLY A 45 1.29 0.28 1.90
C GLY A 45 0.89 0.25 3.37
N ILE A 46 0.53 -0.93 3.90
CA ILE A 46 0.13 -1.14 5.30
C ILE A 46 1.24 -0.71 6.27
N ILE A 47 2.47 -1.18 6.07
CA ILE A 47 3.61 -0.83 6.92
C ILE A 47 3.80 0.70 6.92
N GLY A 48 3.73 1.32 5.74
CA GLY A 48 3.78 2.77 5.60
C GLY A 48 2.68 3.49 6.40
N VAL A 49 1.44 2.98 6.40
CA VAL A 49 0.33 3.57 7.16
C VAL A 49 0.65 3.45 8.65
N VAL A 50 0.95 2.25 9.12
CA VAL A 50 1.15 1.93 10.54
C VAL A 50 2.32 2.75 11.10
N THR A 51 3.47 2.78 10.43
CA THR A 51 4.60 3.60 10.86
C THR A 51 4.26 5.09 10.85
N THR A 52 3.41 5.55 9.94
CA THR A 52 3.00 6.95 9.90
C THR A 52 2.04 7.30 11.03
N ILE A 53 1.16 6.37 11.42
CA ILE A 53 0.26 6.54 12.58
C ILE A 53 1.08 6.55 13.87
N ALA A 54 1.94 5.54 14.08
CA ALA A 54 2.77 5.44 15.28
C ALA A 54 3.66 6.68 15.48
N LYS A 55 4.25 7.18 14.39
CA LYS A 55 5.10 8.38 14.47
C LYS A 55 4.31 9.68 14.68
N ALA A 56 3.07 9.73 14.20
CA ALA A 56 2.17 10.86 14.48
C ALA A 56 1.65 10.85 15.93
N GLU A 57 1.54 9.66 16.54
CA GLU A 57 1.19 9.50 17.95
C GLU A 57 2.36 9.88 18.87
N GLU A 58 3.59 9.48 18.55
CA GLU A 58 4.81 9.89 19.26
C GLU A 58 5.04 11.42 19.25
N GLU A 59 4.78 12.10 18.13
CA GLU A 59 4.92 13.57 18.05
C GLU A 59 3.80 14.34 18.80
N SER A 60 2.74 13.66 19.24
CA SER A 60 1.60 14.28 19.92
C SER A 60 1.70 14.26 21.46
N ASN A 61 2.73 13.62 22.04
CA ASN A 61 2.96 13.49 23.49
C ASN A 61 4.25 14.23 23.88
#